data_AF-A0A936U7K0-F1
#
_entry.id   AF-A0A936U7K0-F1
#
_cell.length_a   1.000
_cell.length_b   1.000
_cell.length_c   1.000
_cell.angle_alpha   90.00
_cell.angle_beta   90.00
_cell.angle_gamma   90.00
#
_symmetry.space_group_name_H-M   'P 1'
#
loop_
_entity.id
_entity.type
_entity.pdbx_description
1 polymer ?
#
loop_
_entity_poly.entity_id
_entity_poly.type
_entity_poly.pdbx_seq_one_letter_code
_entity_poly.pdbx_strand_id
1 'polypeptide(L)'
;MIIEPEMLYARWKGQDALAVGSEVFGLVPIGERPGWAAGILRAIAHEVPECSTLVGVVLAVAEQPNRWAEGHRAFSMVRREVLRLDEEGNRSGWTEALVARAHLLAVAELVAKVAYNSTDPSDPFDDDSGHWLSVCLRGFVEQVHDPLVEAKAWRAFVTSANRTAALTV
;
A
#
# COMPACT_ATOMS: atom_id res chain seq x y z
N MET A 1 4.55 17.86 -16.51
CA MET A 1 5.58 18.03 -15.46
C MET A 1 6.27 16.70 -15.31
N ILE A 2 7.52 16.57 -15.75
CA ILE A 2 8.29 15.34 -15.54
C ILE A 2 8.86 15.45 -14.13
N ILE A 3 8.38 14.63 -13.22
CA ILE A 3 8.95 14.58 -11.87
C ILE A 3 10.10 13.59 -11.92
N GLU A 4 11.32 14.07 -11.65
CA GLU A 4 12.52 13.21 -11.67
C GLU A 4 12.40 12.11 -10.59
N PRO A 5 12.49 10.82 -10.96
CA PRO A 5 12.31 9.70 -10.02
C PRO A 5 13.27 9.74 -8.82
N GLU A 6 14.49 10.26 -9.02
CA GLU A 6 15.50 10.39 -7.96
C GLU A 6 15.09 11.44 -6.91
N MET A 7 14.49 12.55 -7.34
CA MET A 7 14.00 13.60 -6.44
C MET A 7 12.80 13.11 -5.62
N LEU A 8 11.87 12.37 -6.25
CA LEU A 8 10.75 11.74 -5.54
C LEU A 8 11.23 10.72 -4.51
N TYR A 9 12.24 9.93 -4.85
CA TYR A 9 12.81 8.94 -3.94
C TYR A 9 13.47 9.62 -2.73
N ALA A 10 14.27 10.68 -2.95
CA ALA A 10 14.88 11.45 -1.88
C ALA A 10 13.83 12.07 -0.93
N ARG A 11 12.74 12.62 -1.48
CA ARG A 11 11.62 13.15 -0.68
C ARG A 11 10.89 12.06 0.11
N TRP A 12 10.68 10.90 -0.50
CA TRP A 12 10.06 9.75 0.15
C TRP A 12 10.86 9.27 1.37
N LYS A 13 12.19 9.16 1.20
CA LYS A 13 13.13 8.82 2.29
C LYS A 13 13.26 9.93 3.35
N GLY A 14 12.95 11.18 3.01
CA GLY A 14 12.94 12.33 3.92
C GLY A 14 11.69 12.40 4.80
N GLN A 15 11.20 13.60 5.10
CA GLN A 15 10.00 13.81 5.93
C GLN A 15 8.71 13.92 5.11
N ASP A 16 8.77 13.76 3.78
CA ASP A 16 7.69 14.11 2.86
C ASP A 16 6.94 12.90 2.27
N ALA A 17 7.01 11.72 2.89
CA ALA A 17 6.40 10.50 2.34
C ALA A 17 4.89 10.68 2.05
N LEU A 18 4.13 11.36 2.90
CA LEU A 18 2.71 11.62 2.68
C LEU A 18 2.47 12.51 1.45
N ALA A 19 3.26 13.57 1.29
CA ALA A 19 3.17 14.48 0.14
C ALA A 19 3.54 13.75 -1.17
N VAL A 20 4.57 12.90 -1.14
CA VAL A 20 4.92 12.01 -2.26
C VAL A 20 3.78 11.04 -2.56
N GLY A 21 3.12 10.50 -1.53
CA GLY A 21 1.89 9.71 -1.64
C GLY A 21 0.80 10.43 -2.41
N SER A 22 0.49 11.66 -2.01
CA SER A 22 -0.53 12.48 -2.67
C SER A 22 -0.21 12.76 -4.14
N GLU A 23 1.04 13.11 -4.43
CA GLU A 23 1.50 13.41 -5.78
C GLU A 23 1.43 12.18 -6.70
N VAL A 24 1.94 11.03 -6.25
CA VAL A 24 1.91 9.79 -7.03
C VAL A 24 0.49 9.28 -7.21
N PHE A 25 -0.32 9.26 -6.15
CA PHE A 25 -1.70 8.78 -6.22
C PHE A 25 -2.59 9.66 -7.11
N GLY A 26 -2.37 10.98 -7.11
CA GLY A 26 -3.07 11.92 -7.98
C GLY A 26 -2.84 11.67 -9.47
N LEU A 27 -1.74 11.00 -9.83
CA LEU A 27 -1.40 10.64 -11.22
C LEU A 27 -1.96 9.28 -11.66
N VAL A 28 -2.51 8.48 -10.74
CA VAL A 28 -3.08 7.16 -11.06
C VAL A 28 -4.57 7.29 -11.38
N PRO A 29 -5.00 6.95 -12.61
CA PRO A 29 -6.41 6.96 -13.00
C PRO A 29 -7.27 6.10 -12.06
N ILE A 30 -8.49 6.53 -11.74
CA ILE A 30 -9.35 5.86 -10.74
C ILE A 30 -9.46 4.35 -11.00
N GLY A 31 -9.73 3.95 -12.25
CA GLY A 31 -9.85 2.53 -12.62
C GLY A 31 -8.55 1.72 -12.55
N GLU A 32 -7.39 2.36 -12.42
CA GLU A 32 -6.09 1.72 -12.30
C GLU A 32 -5.56 1.67 -10.86
N ARG A 33 -6.13 2.47 -9.95
CA ARG A 33 -5.70 2.59 -8.55
C ARG A 33 -5.64 1.24 -7.82
N PRO A 34 -6.63 0.33 -7.94
CA PRO A 34 -6.57 -0.96 -7.25
C PRO A 34 -5.42 -1.84 -7.74
N GLY A 35 -5.20 -1.88 -9.06
CA GLY A 35 -4.08 -2.64 -9.64
C GLY A 35 -2.71 -2.07 -9.26
N TRP A 36 -2.58 -0.74 -9.20
CA TRP A 36 -1.39 -0.06 -8.68
C TRP A 36 -1.12 -0.42 -7.21
N ALA A 37 -2.13 -0.29 -6.35
CA ALA A 37 -2.04 -0.61 -4.93
C ALA A 37 -1.67 -2.09 -4.71
N ALA A 38 -2.28 -3.01 -5.47
CA ALA A 38 -1.91 -4.43 -5.46
C ALA A 38 -0.45 -4.66 -5.86
N GLY A 39 0.06 -3.91 -6.85
CA GLY A 39 1.47 -3.96 -7.25
C GLY A 39 2.44 -3.63 -6.11
N ILE A 40 2.10 -2.62 -5.29
CA ILE A 40 2.86 -2.24 -4.09
C ILE A 40 2.84 -3.38 -3.07
N LEU A 41 1.64 -3.88 -2.72
CA LEU A 41 1.52 -4.95 -1.73
C LEU A 41 2.25 -6.23 -2.16
N ARG A 42 2.14 -6.61 -3.43
CA ARG A 42 2.86 -7.77 -3.99
C ARG A 42 4.38 -7.61 -3.93
N ALA A 43 4.88 -6.37 -3.98
CA ALA A 43 6.31 -6.13 -3.89
C ALA A 43 6.89 -6.57 -2.54
N ILE A 44 6.11 -6.46 -1.47
CA ILE A 44 6.53 -6.70 -0.08
C ILE A 44 5.89 -7.94 0.56
N ALA A 45 4.95 -8.61 -0.12
CA ALA A 45 4.13 -9.69 0.44
C ALA A 45 4.94 -10.92 0.94
N HIS A 46 6.11 -11.19 0.37
CA HIS A 46 6.91 -12.37 0.69
C HIS A 46 7.78 -12.21 1.93
N GLU A 47 7.95 -10.98 2.41
CA GLU A 47 8.83 -10.66 3.54
C GLU A 47 8.22 -11.08 4.89
N VAL A 48 6.90 -11.30 4.94
CA VAL A 48 6.18 -11.73 6.15
C VAL A 48 5.25 -12.90 5.80
N PRO A 49 5.80 -14.12 5.65
CA PRO A 49 5.06 -15.27 5.14
C PRO A 49 3.80 -15.65 5.93
N GLU A 50 3.77 -15.37 7.23
CA GLU A 50 2.63 -15.62 8.10
C GLU A 50 1.38 -14.80 7.72
N CYS A 51 1.55 -13.70 6.98
CA CYS A 51 0.46 -12.87 6.48
C CYS A 51 -0.04 -13.30 5.09
N SER A 52 0.59 -14.28 4.45
CA SER A 52 0.34 -14.68 3.05
C SER A 52 -1.13 -14.95 2.73
N THR A 53 -1.88 -15.64 3.59
CA THR A 53 -3.31 -15.91 3.39
C THR A 53 -4.12 -14.62 3.31
N LEU A 54 -3.90 -13.71 4.27
CA LEU A 54 -4.66 -12.47 4.37
C LEU A 54 -4.28 -11.49 3.25
N VAL A 55 -2.99 -11.39 2.95
CA VAL A 55 -2.46 -10.62 1.82
C VAL A 55 -3.00 -11.17 0.49
N GLY A 56 -3.08 -12.49 0.33
CA GLY A 56 -3.65 -13.13 -0.85
C GLY A 56 -5.12 -12.76 -1.07
N VAL A 57 -5.91 -12.67 -0.01
CA VAL A 57 -7.32 -12.20 -0.08
C VAL A 57 -7.38 -10.76 -0.60
N VAL A 58 -6.56 -9.87 -0.06
CA VAL A 58 -6.53 -8.44 -0.45
C VAL A 58 -6.08 -8.29 -1.91
N LEU A 59 -5.01 -8.99 -2.31
CA LEU A 59 -4.53 -8.97 -3.71
C LEU A 59 -5.62 -9.44 -4.67
N ALA A 60 -6.28 -10.55 -4.36
CA ALA A 60 -7.32 -11.11 -5.23
C ALA A 60 -8.54 -10.18 -5.37
N VAL A 61 -8.84 -9.36 -4.36
CA VAL A 61 -9.87 -8.31 -4.43
C VAL A 61 -9.39 -7.15 -5.29
N ALA A 62 -8.20 -6.60 -5.02
CA ALA A 62 -7.71 -5.40 -5.70
C ALA A 62 -7.41 -5.63 -7.20
N GLU A 63 -7.00 -6.83 -7.59
CA GLU A 63 -6.67 -7.18 -8.98
C GLU A 63 -7.88 -7.44 -9.87
N GLN A 64 -9.07 -7.62 -9.30
CA GLN A 64 -10.26 -8.08 -10.03
C GLN A 64 -11.39 -7.04 -9.90
N PRO A 65 -11.68 -6.24 -10.95
CA PRO A 65 -12.68 -5.17 -10.89
C PRO A 65 -14.07 -5.63 -10.42
N ASN A 66 -14.49 -6.83 -10.79
CA ASN A 66 -15.75 -7.43 -10.36
C ASN A 66 -15.80 -7.81 -8.87
N ARG A 67 -14.68 -7.68 -8.14
CA ARG A 67 -14.55 -8.01 -6.72
C ARG A 67 -14.27 -6.78 -5.85
N TRP A 68 -14.12 -5.59 -6.41
CA TRP A 68 -13.79 -4.38 -5.64
C TRP A 68 -14.81 -4.07 -4.54
N ALA A 69 -16.09 -4.40 -4.73
CA ALA A 69 -17.13 -4.28 -3.70
C ALA A 69 -16.86 -5.17 -2.47
N GLU A 70 -16.06 -6.23 -2.59
CA GLU A 70 -15.60 -7.05 -1.46
C GLU A 70 -14.51 -6.34 -0.63
N GLY A 71 -14.00 -5.19 -1.08
CA GLY A 71 -12.93 -4.42 -0.44
C GLY A 71 -13.21 -4.09 1.04
N HIS A 72 -14.43 -3.68 1.38
CA HIS A 72 -14.82 -3.45 2.79
C HIS A 72 -14.65 -4.71 3.65
N ARG A 73 -14.98 -5.89 3.10
CA ARG A 73 -14.83 -7.18 3.79
C ARG A 73 -13.36 -7.54 3.98
N ALA A 74 -12.54 -7.38 2.93
CA ALA A 74 -11.11 -7.61 2.99
C ALA A 74 -10.44 -6.67 4.00
N PHE A 75 -10.77 -5.37 3.97
CA PHE A 75 -10.38 -4.38 4.97
C PHE A 75 -10.72 -4.85 6.39
N SER A 76 -11.98 -5.26 6.62
CA SER A 76 -12.43 -5.71 7.94
C SER A 76 -11.65 -6.93 8.45
N MET A 77 -11.26 -7.84 7.55
CA MET A 77 -10.40 -8.99 7.91
C MET A 77 -9.01 -8.53 8.33
N VAL A 78 -8.41 -7.62 7.58
CA VAL A 78 -7.07 -7.07 7.88
C VAL A 78 -7.09 -6.29 9.19
N ARG A 79 -8.07 -5.40 9.37
CA ARG A 79 -8.20 -4.54 10.54
C ARG A 79 -8.28 -5.33 11.84
N ARG A 80 -8.99 -6.47 11.84
CA ARG A 80 -9.04 -7.37 13.01
C ARG A 80 -7.66 -7.90 13.39
N GLU A 81 -6.85 -8.24 12.40
CA GLU A 81 -5.50 -8.74 12.66
C GLU A 81 -4.55 -7.61 13.11
N VAL A 82 -4.68 -6.41 12.55
CA VAL A 82 -3.95 -5.22 13.03
C VAL A 82 -4.27 -4.96 14.51
N LEU A 83 -5.55 -4.94 14.89
CA LEU A 83 -5.95 -4.74 16.28
C LEU A 83 -5.42 -5.84 17.21
N ARG A 84 -5.39 -7.10 16.74
CA ARG A 84 -4.81 -8.21 17.48
C ARG A 84 -3.30 -8.01 17.71
N LEU A 85 -2.57 -7.50 16.71
CA LEU A 85 -1.15 -7.17 16.84
C LEU A 85 -0.91 -6.00 17.78
N ASP A 86 -1.74 -4.96 17.74
CA ASP A 86 -1.65 -3.83 18.66
C ASP A 86 -1.83 -4.30 20.12
N GLU A 87 -2.81 -5.17 20.38
CA GLU A 87 -3.02 -5.77 21.70
C GLU A 87 -1.83 -6.64 22.14
N GLU A 88 -1.26 -7.43 21.23
CA GLU A 88 -0.10 -8.28 21.47
C GLU A 88 1.15 -7.43 21.79
N GLY A 89 1.44 -6.42 20.96
CA GLY A 89 2.57 -5.52 21.14
C GLY A 89 2.45 -4.69 22.43
N ASN A 90 1.25 -4.23 22.79
CA ASN A 90 1.03 -3.51 24.04
C ASN A 90 1.18 -4.40 25.29
N ARG A 91 0.87 -5.70 25.19
CA ARG A 91 0.95 -6.64 26.31
C ARG A 91 2.35 -7.22 26.49
N SER A 92 3.02 -7.56 25.40
CA SER A 92 4.24 -8.36 25.39
C SER A 92 5.46 -7.59 24.89
N GLY A 93 5.30 -6.35 24.46
CA GLY A 93 6.34 -5.52 23.86
C GLY A 93 6.40 -5.66 22.34
N TRP A 94 6.86 -4.60 21.68
CA TRP A 94 7.05 -4.56 20.23
C TRP A 94 8.41 -5.15 19.85
N THR A 95 8.38 -6.21 19.04
CA THR A 95 9.57 -6.80 18.41
C THR A 95 9.66 -6.34 16.95
N GLU A 96 10.85 -6.38 16.36
CA GLU A 96 11.05 -6.03 14.94
C GLU A 96 10.10 -6.82 14.02
N ALA A 97 9.92 -8.12 14.29
CA ALA A 97 8.99 -8.97 13.53
C ALA A 97 7.53 -8.50 13.66
N LEU A 98 7.08 -8.13 14.86
CA LEU A 98 5.72 -7.61 15.07
C LEU A 98 5.52 -6.26 14.36
N VAL A 99 6.53 -5.38 14.38
CA VAL A 99 6.46 -4.07 13.72
C VAL A 99 6.45 -4.22 12.20
N ALA A 100 7.29 -5.08 11.63
CA ALA A 100 7.29 -5.38 10.19
C ALA A 100 5.93 -5.95 9.75
N ARG A 101 5.37 -6.86 10.55
CA ARG A 101 4.03 -7.42 10.32
C ARG A 101 2.92 -6.36 10.36
N ALA A 102 2.97 -5.47 11.35
CA ALA A 102 2.01 -4.37 11.47
C ALA A 102 2.07 -3.43 10.26
N HIS A 103 3.27 -3.09 9.77
CA HIS A 103 3.43 -2.27 8.57
C HIS A 103 2.91 -2.96 7.31
N LEU A 104 3.18 -4.25 7.11
CA LEU A 104 2.65 -4.98 5.96
C LEU A 104 1.11 -5.00 5.98
N LEU A 105 0.52 -5.27 7.14
CA LEU A 105 -0.93 -5.27 7.28
C LEU A 105 -1.54 -3.88 7.10
N ALA A 106 -0.86 -2.81 7.54
CA ALA A 106 -1.29 -1.45 7.26
C ALA A 106 -1.30 -1.16 5.75
N VAL A 107 -0.28 -1.60 5.00
CA VAL A 107 -0.28 -1.52 3.53
C VAL A 107 -1.46 -2.31 2.96
N ALA A 108 -1.68 -3.55 3.40
CA ALA A 108 -2.79 -4.39 2.94
C ALA A 108 -4.18 -3.76 3.22
N GLU A 109 -4.33 -3.12 4.38
CA GLU A 109 -5.54 -2.39 4.78
C GLU A 109 -5.84 -1.26 3.79
N LEU A 110 -4.83 -0.46 3.45
CA LEU A 110 -4.96 0.65 2.50
C LEU A 110 -5.23 0.15 1.08
N VAL A 111 -4.64 -0.96 0.65
CA VAL A 111 -4.95 -1.58 -0.65
C VAL A 111 -6.43 -1.98 -0.72
N ALA A 112 -6.98 -2.57 0.34
CA ALA A 112 -8.39 -2.94 0.39
C ALA A 112 -9.31 -1.70 0.32
N LYS A 113 -8.95 -0.61 1.00
CA LYS A 113 -9.69 0.67 0.91
C LYS A 113 -9.61 1.27 -0.49
N VAL A 114 -8.44 1.29 -1.12
CA VAL A 114 -8.26 1.78 -2.50
C VAL A 114 -9.12 0.98 -3.49
N ALA A 115 -9.18 -0.34 -3.33
CA ALA A 115 -10.07 -1.18 -4.13
C ALA A 115 -11.55 -0.80 -3.95
N TYR A 116 -12.02 -0.69 -2.70
CA TYR A 116 -13.40 -0.32 -2.41
C TYR A 116 -13.76 1.10 -2.90
N ASN A 117 -12.87 2.08 -2.71
CA ASN A 117 -13.08 3.46 -3.17
C ASN A 117 -13.16 3.58 -4.70
N SER A 118 -12.80 2.54 -5.43
CA SER A 118 -12.86 2.51 -6.90
C SER A 118 -14.13 1.86 -7.44
N THR A 119 -15.09 1.48 -6.59
CA THR A 119 -16.40 0.94 -7.02
C THR A 119 -17.29 2.02 -7.65
N ASP A 120 -18.27 1.57 -8.45
CA ASP A 120 -19.34 2.39 -8.99
C ASP A 120 -20.71 1.76 -8.62
N PRO A 121 -21.59 2.43 -7.85
CA PRO A 121 -21.41 3.79 -7.30
C PRO A 121 -20.29 3.84 -6.25
N SER A 122 -19.63 5.00 -6.15
CA SER A 122 -18.62 5.23 -5.12
C SER A 122 -19.29 5.26 -3.74
N ASP A 123 -18.88 4.36 -2.85
CA ASP A 123 -19.15 4.43 -1.42
C ASP A 123 -17.81 4.62 -0.72
N PRO A 124 -17.24 5.83 -0.73
CA PRO A 124 -15.85 6.02 -0.33
C PRO A 124 -15.67 5.79 1.18
N PHE A 125 -14.66 4.99 1.53
CA PHE A 125 -13.92 5.08 2.79
C PHE A 125 -13.13 6.40 2.84
N ASP A 126 -12.07 6.47 3.65
CA ASP A 126 -11.08 7.55 3.65
C ASP A 126 -10.49 7.75 2.24
N ASP A 127 -10.71 8.94 1.66
CA ASP A 127 -10.30 9.34 0.32
C ASP A 127 -8.78 9.45 0.15
N ASP A 128 -8.07 9.66 1.26
CA ASP A 128 -6.62 9.76 1.36
C ASP A 128 -5.89 8.41 1.49
N SER A 129 -6.60 7.28 1.42
CA SER A 129 -6.01 5.94 1.57
C SER A 129 -4.81 5.71 0.63
N GLY A 130 -4.88 6.24 -0.59
CA GLY A 130 -3.78 6.16 -1.55
C GLY A 130 -2.55 6.98 -1.16
N HIS A 131 -2.73 8.07 -0.42
CA HIS A 131 -1.62 8.92 0.07
C HIS A 131 -0.84 8.18 1.16
N TRP A 132 -1.56 7.55 2.09
CA TRP A 132 -0.98 6.83 3.22
C TRP A 132 -0.19 5.58 2.83
N LEU A 133 -0.44 5.00 1.64
CA LEU A 133 0.35 3.87 1.13
C LEU A 133 1.85 4.19 1.12
N SER A 134 2.22 5.42 0.76
CA SER A 134 3.61 5.88 0.74
C SER A 134 4.25 5.85 2.14
N VAL A 135 3.50 6.29 3.16
CA VAL A 135 3.98 6.33 4.55
C VAL A 135 4.12 4.93 5.12
N CYS A 136 3.10 4.08 4.96
CA CYS A 136 3.13 2.71 5.47
C CYS A 136 4.16 1.85 4.75
N LEU A 137 4.33 2.04 3.43
CA LEU A 137 5.37 1.36 2.66
C LEU A 137 6.77 1.77 3.13
N ARG A 138 6.98 3.05 3.44
CA ARG A 138 8.26 3.51 3.98
C ARG A 138 8.56 2.86 5.32
N GLY A 139 7.59 2.90 6.23
CA GLY A 139 7.72 2.24 7.53
C GLY A 139 8.07 0.76 7.39
N PHE A 140 7.44 0.06 6.44
CA PHE A 140 7.76 -1.33 6.15
C PHE A 140 9.23 -1.55 5.73
N VAL A 141 9.71 -0.82 4.72
CA VAL A 141 11.08 -1.01 4.21
C VAL A 141 12.15 -0.59 5.24
N GLU A 142 11.83 0.39 6.09
CA GLU A 142 12.67 0.80 7.21
C GLU A 142 12.82 -0.29 8.28
N GLN A 143 11.86 -1.21 8.42
CA GLN A 143 11.96 -2.34 9.36
C GLN A 143 12.69 -3.55 8.77
N VAL A 144 12.51 -3.84 7.48
CA VAL A 144 13.11 -5.05 6.87
C VAL A 144 14.60 -4.87 6.61
N HIS A 145 15.08 -3.63 6.47
CA HIS A 145 16.50 -3.30 6.25
C HIS A 145 17.15 -4.01 5.04
N ASP A 146 16.36 -4.41 4.04
CA ASP A 146 16.84 -5.02 2.79
C ASP A 146 16.77 -4.01 1.63
N PRO A 147 17.93 -3.58 1.07
CA PRO A 147 17.98 -2.65 -0.06
C PRO A 147 17.27 -3.15 -1.33
N LEU A 148 17.20 -4.48 -1.55
CA LEU A 148 16.50 -5.06 -2.69
C LEU A 148 14.99 -4.97 -2.52
N VAL A 149 14.49 -5.22 -1.31
CA VAL A 149 13.07 -5.04 -0.97
C VAL A 149 12.69 -3.58 -1.11
N GLU A 150 13.52 -2.66 -0.61
CA GLU A 150 13.31 -1.22 -0.73
C GLU A 150 13.23 -0.78 -2.20
N ALA A 151 14.20 -1.18 -3.04
CA ALA A 151 14.21 -0.84 -4.45
C ALA A 151 12.99 -1.40 -5.20
N LYS A 152 12.56 -2.62 -4.86
CA LYS A 152 11.38 -3.28 -5.44
C LYS A 152 10.08 -2.56 -5.03
N ALA A 153 9.95 -2.24 -3.74
CA ALA A 153 8.84 -1.47 -3.18
C ALA A 153 8.72 -0.10 -3.84
N TRP A 154 9.82 0.65 -3.89
CA TRP A 154 9.88 1.95 -4.54
C TRP A 154 9.47 1.88 -6.01
N ARG A 155 10.06 0.94 -6.76
CA ARG A 155 9.72 0.73 -8.16
C ARG A 155 8.23 0.45 -8.32
N ALA A 156 7.65 -0.45 -7.54
CA ALA A 156 6.22 -0.75 -7.60
C ALA A 156 5.36 0.49 -7.33
N PHE A 157 5.77 1.32 -6.37
CA PHE A 157 5.07 2.54 -5.99
C PHE A 157 5.04 3.58 -7.13
N VAL A 158 6.14 3.80 -7.86
CA VAL A 158 6.20 4.84 -8.91
C VAL A 158 5.87 4.35 -10.33
N THR A 159 5.93 3.05 -10.61
CA THR A 159 5.83 2.51 -11.99
C THR A 159 4.47 2.75 -12.64
N SER A 160 3.37 2.78 -11.90
CA SER A 160 2.04 3.01 -12.51
C SER A 160 1.80 4.50 -12.80
N ALA A 161 2.34 5.42 -11.99
CA ALA A 161 2.26 6.86 -12.27
C ALA A 161 3.04 7.25 -13.55
N ASN A 162 4.15 6.58 -13.82
CA ASN A 162 4.99 6.86 -15.00
C ASN A 162 4.36 6.39 -16.32
N ARG A 163 3.46 5.39 -16.31
CA ARG A 163 2.76 4.95 -17.54
C ARG A 163 1.74 6.00 -18.01
N THR A 164 1.04 6.63 -17.07
CA THR A 164 0.04 7.67 -17.38
C THR A 164 0.70 8.94 -17.89
N ALA A 165 1.80 9.37 -17.28
CA ALA A 165 2.55 10.56 -17.70
C ALA A 165 3.16 10.43 -19.10
N ALA A 166 3.57 9.22 -19.50
CA ALA A 166 4.11 8.95 -20.84
C ALA A 166 3.03 8.90 -21.94
N LEU A 167 1.75 8.71 -21.58
CA LEU A 167 0.61 8.70 -22.52
C LEU A 167 -0.01 10.09 -22.72
N THR A 168 0.46 11.12 -22.01
CA THR A 168 -0.04 12.50 -22.11
C THR A 168 0.94 13.46 -22.81
N VAL A 169 2.01 12.93 -23.43
CA VAL A 169 3.00 13.69 -24.23
C VAL A 169 2.82 13.41 -25.71
#